data_AF-A0A349L6R2-F1
#
_entry.id   AF-A0A349L6R2-F1
#
_cell.length_a   1.000
_cell.length_b   1.000
_cell.length_c   1.000
_cell.angle_alpha   90.00
_cell.angle_beta   90.00
_cell.angle_gamma   90.00
#
_symmetry.space_group_name_H-M   'P 1'
#
loop_
_entity.id
_entity.type
_entity.pdbx_description
1 polymer ?
#
loop_
_entity_poly.entity_id
_entity_poly.type
_entity_poly.pdbx_seq_one_letter_code
_entity_poly.pdbx_strand_id
1 'polypeptide(L)'
;LAISGNGIATARREFDYMRAAGARPAVTLLGLEFMDFLLDPAQAPPPASSGPASYPVDGLRWRFDTVFSLTAAMDAVKTVLIQRRPEAETVSARGFNPLLEYRAFARTGGYYDIFQQRAEENAKSYAGKPRGLVFAQTGSSPEWQELRGIFAALPAGATELDLVIYPYHAQILAMFEQVGLWPVFEQWKGLLAAEVEAARRAHPQARITLWDFSGYSPYQCETIPAKGDTRRSTRWYWEAGHFKPALGDIMLERMLERPLAADGPGFALTPSTLAQNRRRIGAERAACERAYPQLFADVARLIGAARKTAQP
;
A
#
# COMPACT_ATOMS: atom_id res chain seq x y z
N LEU A 1 -3.72 -11.30 -12.81
CA LEU A 1 -4.59 -10.09 -12.77
C LEU A 1 -4.01 -9.19 -11.70
N ALA A 2 -3.80 -7.91 -11.98
CA ALA A 2 -3.38 -6.93 -10.97
C ALA A 2 -4.56 -6.02 -10.63
N ILE A 3 -4.71 -5.67 -9.36
CA ILE A 3 -5.79 -4.80 -8.88
C ILE A 3 -5.11 -3.68 -8.09
N SER A 4 -4.98 -2.51 -8.71
CA SER A 4 -4.23 -1.40 -8.12
C SER A 4 -5.08 -0.57 -7.17
N GLY A 5 -4.48 -0.16 -6.04
CA GLY A 5 -4.89 1.06 -5.31
C GLY A 5 -6.18 0.97 -4.49
N ASN A 6 -6.65 -0.22 -4.13
CA ASN A 6 -7.86 -0.38 -3.33
C ASN A 6 -7.59 -1.06 -1.99
N GLY A 7 -8.30 -0.63 -0.94
CA GLY A 7 -8.22 -1.26 0.38
C GLY A 7 -8.68 -2.71 0.39
N ILE A 8 -8.36 -3.42 1.47
CA ILE A 8 -8.50 -4.88 1.58
C ILE A 8 -9.94 -5.40 1.32
N ALA A 9 -10.97 -4.61 1.65
CA ALA A 9 -12.36 -4.95 1.36
C ALA A 9 -12.62 -5.10 -0.15
N THR A 10 -12.03 -4.24 -0.97
CA THR A 10 -12.14 -4.36 -2.44
C THR A 10 -11.32 -5.55 -2.93
N ALA A 11 -10.11 -5.75 -2.42
CA ALA A 11 -9.30 -6.93 -2.75
C ALA A 11 -10.07 -8.23 -2.46
N ARG A 12 -10.78 -8.29 -1.33
CA ARG A 12 -11.63 -9.42 -0.97
C ARG A 12 -12.78 -9.64 -1.95
N ARG A 13 -13.54 -8.58 -2.28
CA ARG A 13 -14.66 -8.69 -3.23
C ARG A 13 -14.21 -9.21 -4.60
N GLU A 14 -13.09 -8.71 -5.10
CA GLU A 14 -12.54 -9.12 -6.39
C GLU A 14 -12.01 -10.56 -6.35
N PHE A 15 -11.36 -10.95 -5.25
CA PHE A 15 -10.95 -12.34 -5.03
C PHE A 15 -12.14 -13.30 -5.06
N ASP A 16 -13.24 -12.95 -4.38
CA ASP A 16 -14.46 -13.74 -4.38
C ASP A 16 -15.14 -13.76 -5.75
N TYR A 17 -15.18 -12.63 -6.45
CA TYR A 17 -15.71 -12.54 -7.82
C TYR A 17 -14.96 -13.46 -8.78
N MET A 18 -13.62 -13.42 -8.78
CA MET A 18 -12.81 -14.31 -9.62
C MET A 18 -13.07 -15.79 -9.32
N ARG A 19 -13.19 -16.15 -8.04
CA ARG A 19 -13.49 -17.54 -7.64
C ARG A 19 -14.89 -17.97 -8.04
N ALA A 20 -15.88 -17.10 -7.89
CA ALA A 20 -17.25 -17.36 -8.35
C ALA A 20 -17.31 -17.55 -9.88
N ALA A 21 -16.44 -16.87 -10.63
CA ALA A 21 -16.24 -17.06 -12.06
C ALA A 21 -15.42 -18.32 -12.42
N GLY A 22 -15.06 -19.16 -11.44
CA GLY A 22 -14.34 -20.42 -11.64
C GLY A 22 -12.81 -20.31 -11.63
N ALA A 23 -12.24 -19.12 -11.41
CA ALA A 23 -10.80 -18.96 -11.34
C ALA A 23 -10.22 -19.58 -10.06
N ARG A 24 -9.09 -20.29 -10.19
CA ARG A 24 -8.34 -20.88 -9.07
C ARG A 24 -6.87 -20.48 -9.18
N PRO A 25 -6.48 -19.30 -8.68
CA PRO A 25 -5.11 -18.83 -8.80
C PRO A 25 -4.17 -19.76 -8.02
N ALA A 26 -3.12 -20.25 -8.69
CA ALA A 26 -2.05 -20.99 -8.03
C ALA A 26 -1.23 -20.09 -7.09
N VAL A 27 -1.09 -18.82 -7.47
CA VAL A 27 -0.34 -17.79 -6.73
C VAL A 27 -1.19 -16.55 -6.59
N THR A 28 -1.30 -16.05 -5.36
CA THR A 28 -1.95 -14.78 -5.01
C THR A 28 -0.94 -13.88 -4.30
N LEU A 29 -0.77 -12.66 -4.80
CA LEU A 29 0.02 -11.61 -4.15
C LEU A 29 -0.95 -10.57 -3.58
N LEU A 30 -0.94 -10.37 -2.27
CA LEU A 30 -1.85 -9.46 -1.58
C LEU A 30 -1.05 -8.35 -0.90
N GLY A 31 -1.13 -7.12 -1.42
CA GLY A 31 -0.54 -5.96 -0.76
C GLY A 31 -1.38 -5.47 0.42
N LEU A 32 -0.71 -5.07 1.50
CA LEU A 32 -1.32 -4.62 2.74
C LEU A 32 -0.84 -3.20 3.07
N GLU A 33 -1.77 -2.26 3.14
CA GLU A 33 -1.51 -0.85 3.46
C GLU A 33 -1.76 -0.58 4.95
N PHE A 34 -0.74 -0.17 5.69
CA PHE A 34 -0.85 0.09 7.13
C PHE A 34 -1.91 1.14 7.46
N MET A 35 -2.00 2.20 6.66
CA MET A 35 -2.90 3.32 6.92
C MET A 35 -4.39 2.94 6.85
N ASP A 36 -4.73 1.83 6.17
CA ASP A 36 -6.10 1.32 6.08
C ASP A 36 -6.55 0.64 7.38
N PHE A 37 -5.62 0.10 8.18
CA PHE A 37 -5.93 -0.60 9.44
C PHE A 37 -6.09 0.34 10.65
N LEU A 38 -5.84 1.64 10.48
CA LEU A 38 -5.90 2.61 11.57
C LEU A 38 -7.35 3.00 11.85
N LEU A 39 -7.78 2.82 13.10
CA LEU A 39 -9.11 3.22 13.58
C LEU A 39 -9.06 3.75 15.02
N ASP A 40 -10.11 4.48 15.42
CA ASP A 40 -10.29 4.91 16.81
C ASP A 40 -10.86 3.74 17.65
N PRO A 41 -10.12 3.19 18.64
CA PRO A 41 -10.58 2.06 19.43
C PRO A 41 -11.87 2.31 20.21
N ALA A 42 -12.17 3.58 20.52
CA ALA A 42 -13.35 3.98 21.29
C ALA A 42 -14.60 4.10 20.41
N GLN A 43 -14.44 4.19 19.09
CA GLN A 43 -15.56 4.27 18.16
C GLN A 43 -16.33 2.95 18.15
N ALA A 44 -17.66 3.03 18.09
CA ALA A 44 -18.48 1.84 17.91
C ALA A 44 -18.19 1.22 16.53
N PRO A 45 -18.08 -0.13 16.43
CA PRO A 45 -17.96 -0.77 15.12
C PRO A 45 -19.13 -0.37 14.23
N PRO A 46 -18.89 -0.07 12.94
CA PRO A 46 -19.99 0.13 12.02
C PRO A 46 -20.85 -1.13 11.97
N PRO A 47 -22.18 -1.02 11.77
CA PRO A 47 -23.01 -2.19 11.54
C PRO A 47 -22.44 -3.00 10.39
N ALA A 48 -22.53 -4.33 10.48
CA ALA A 48 -22.08 -5.20 9.41
C ALA A 48 -22.69 -4.72 8.09
N SER A 49 -21.85 -4.38 7.13
CA SER A 49 -22.28 -4.05 5.78
C SER A 49 -23.13 -5.23 5.30
N SER A 50 -24.44 -5.01 5.13
CA SER A 50 -25.17 -5.81 4.13
C SER A 50 -24.37 -5.67 2.84
N GLY A 51 -24.23 -6.76 2.07
CA GLY A 51 -23.49 -6.74 0.81
C GLY A 51 -23.88 -5.53 -0.05
N PRO A 52 -23.02 -5.14 -1.02
CA PRO A 52 -23.08 -3.82 -1.67
C PRO A 52 -24.52 -3.43 -1.89
N ALA A 53 -24.92 -2.24 -1.41
CA ALA A 53 -26.26 -1.71 -1.60
C ALA A 53 -26.64 -2.05 -3.04
N SER A 54 -27.62 -2.94 -3.21
CA SER A 54 -28.03 -3.36 -4.53
C SER A 54 -28.53 -2.10 -5.19
N TYR A 55 -27.68 -1.48 -6.01
CA TYR A 55 -28.18 -0.51 -6.95
C TYR A 55 -29.25 -1.27 -7.72
N PRO A 56 -30.49 -0.79 -7.77
CA PRO A 56 -31.52 -1.48 -8.53
C PRO A 56 -31.04 -1.52 -9.99
N VAL A 57 -30.41 -2.63 -10.36
CA VAL A 57 -29.99 -2.97 -11.73
C VAL A 57 -31.18 -3.51 -12.54
N ASP A 58 -32.35 -3.52 -11.93
CA ASP A 58 -33.61 -3.83 -12.56
C ASP A 58 -34.09 -2.61 -13.37
N GLY A 59 -34.31 -2.83 -14.66
CA GLY A 59 -34.81 -1.82 -15.59
C GLY A 59 -33.71 -1.09 -16.40
N LEU A 60 -34.14 -0.23 -17.33
CA LEU A 60 -33.24 0.48 -18.25
C LEU A 60 -32.55 1.69 -17.60
N ARG A 61 -33.02 2.15 -16.44
CA ARG A 61 -32.61 3.42 -15.82
C ARG A 61 -31.14 3.43 -15.39
N TRP A 62 -30.62 2.34 -14.82
CA TRP A 62 -29.20 2.27 -14.47
C TRP A 62 -28.30 2.33 -15.71
N ARG A 63 -28.73 1.77 -16.86
CA ARG A 63 -27.99 1.88 -18.13
C ARG A 63 -27.96 3.33 -18.62
N PHE A 64 -29.08 4.05 -18.48
CA PHE A 64 -29.14 5.49 -18.76
C PHE A 64 -28.22 6.28 -17.82
N ASP A 65 -28.28 6.05 -16.51
CA ASP A 65 -27.46 6.76 -15.52
C ASP A 65 -25.95 6.47 -15.70
N THR A 66 -25.59 5.25 -16.14
CA THR A 66 -24.19 4.86 -16.39
C THR A 66 -23.66 5.45 -17.71
N VAL A 67 -24.49 5.51 -18.76
CA VAL A 67 -24.08 6.01 -20.09
C VAL A 67 -24.17 7.54 -20.20
N PHE A 68 -25.07 8.17 -19.43
CA PHE A 68 -25.37 9.60 -19.50
C PHE A 68 -25.07 10.35 -18.20
N SER A 69 -24.15 9.87 -17.36
CA SER A 69 -23.66 10.73 -16.28
C SER A 69 -22.80 11.86 -16.86
N LEU A 70 -22.95 13.06 -16.30
CA LEU A 70 -22.11 14.22 -16.64
C LEU A 70 -20.62 13.86 -16.53
N THR A 71 -20.28 13.05 -15.52
CA THR A 71 -18.93 12.52 -15.31
C THR A 71 -18.48 11.62 -16.45
N ALA A 72 -19.30 10.65 -16.89
CA ALA A 72 -18.95 9.79 -18.02
C ALA A 72 -18.78 10.57 -19.33
N ALA A 73 -19.59 11.61 -19.56
CA ALA A 73 -19.44 12.49 -20.71
C ALA A 73 -18.14 13.31 -20.63
N MET A 74 -17.81 13.87 -19.46
CA MET A 74 -16.55 14.57 -19.22
C MET A 74 -15.33 13.64 -19.38
N ASP A 75 -15.41 12.42 -18.85
CA ASP A 75 -14.36 11.41 -18.95
C ASP A 75 -14.18 10.91 -20.38
N ALA A 76 -15.26 10.78 -21.17
CA ALA A 76 -15.18 10.44 -22.59
C ALA A 76 -14.45 11.55 -23.39
N VAL A 77 -14.79 12.82 -23.14
CA VAL A 77 -14.09 13.96 -23.74
C VAL A 77 -12.62 13.99 -23.30
N LYS A 78 -12.33 13.85 -21.99
CA LYS A 78 -10.97 13.76 -21.46
C LYS A 78 -10.19 12.63 -22.15
N THR A 79 -10.80 11.46 -22.30
CA THR A 79 -10.21 10.28 -22.95
C THR A 79 -9.81 10.59 -24.40
N VAL A 80 -10.70 11.19 -25.20
CA VAL A 80 -10.39 11.59 -26.58
C VAL A 80 -9.25 12.61 -26.63
N LEU A 81 -9.18 13.54 -25.66
CA LEU A 81 -8.13 14.56 -25.58
C LEU A 81 -6.76 14.00 -25.18
N ILE A 82 -6.72 12.92 -24.39
CA ILE A 82 -5.47 12.35 -23.88
C ILE A 82 -5.02 11.07 -24.60
N GLN A 83 -5.88 10.39 -25.37
CA GLN A 83 -5.60 9.07 -25.97
C GLN A 83 -4.36 9.01 -26.89
N ARG A 84 -3.92 10.16 -27.43
CA ARG A 84 -2.71 10.27 -28.26
C ARG A 84 -1.49 10.81 -27.50
N ARG A 85 -1.62 11.09 -26.20
CA ARG A 85 -0.50 11.55 -25.38
C ARG A 85 0.29 10.32 -24.90
N PRO A 86 1.61 10.27 -25.11
CA PRO A 86 2.43 9.12 -24.70
C PRO A 86 2.51 8.93 -23.17
N GLU A 87 2.16 9.95 -22.40
CA GLU A 87 2.21 9.98 -20.93
C GLU A 87 0.83 10.24 -20.31
N ALA A 88 -0.22 9.75 -20.97
CA ALA A 88 -1.57 9.78 -20.40
C ALA A 88 -1.72 8.78 -19.25
N GLU A 89 -2.57 9.12 -18.29
CA GLU A 89 -3.10 8.19 -17.29
C GLU A 89 -3.72 6.99 -18.04
N THR A 90 -3.23 5.77 -17.74
CA THR A 90 -3.68 4.55 -18.42
C THR A 90 -3.67 3.37 -17.47
N VAL A 91 -4.49 2.37 -17.78
CA VAL A 91 -4.49 1.08 -17.09
C VAL A 91 -4.51 0.01 -18.17
N SER A 92 -3.59 -0.95 -18.09
CA SER A 92 -3.58 -2.08 -19.03
C SER A 92 -4.83 -2.95 -18.85
N ALA A 93 -5.18 -3.74 -19.86
CA ALA A 93 -6.27 -4.73 -19.77
C ALA A 93 -6.13 -5.73 -18.61
N ARG A 94 -4.92 -5.84 -18.02
CA ARG A 94 -4.64 -6.69 -16.86
C ARG A 94 -4.67 -5.94 -15.52
N GLY A 95 -5.11 -4.67 -15.52
CA GLY A 95 -5.29 -3.83 -14.33
C GLY A 95 -4.04 -3.12 -13.82
N PHE A 96 -2.92 -3.19 -14.56
CA PHE A 96 -1.69 -2.48 -14.20
C PHE A 96 -1.73 -1.01 -14.64
N ASN A 97 -1.53 -0.09 -13.69
CA ASN A 97 -1.34 1.34 -13.93
C ASN A 97 0.16 1.69 -13.91
N PRO A 98 0.78 2.03 -15.06
CA PRO A 98 2.19 2.40 -15.15
C PRO A 98 2.54 3.81 -14.62
N LEU A 99 1.54 4.65 -14.28
CA LEU A 99 1.72 6.04 -13.82
C LEU A 99 2.58 6.88 -14.78
N LEU A 100 2.31 6.79 -16.08
CA LEU A 100 3.13 7.46 -17.11
C LEU A 100 3.12 8.99 -16.97
N GLU A 101 2.04 9.55 -16.42
CA GLU A 101 1.86 10.98 -16.17
C GLU A 101 2.94 11.55 -15.23
N TYR A 102 3.51 10.74 -14.33
CA TYR A 102 4.61 11.18 -13.47
C TYR A 102 5.87 11.55 -14.25
N ARG A 103 6.06 11.00 -15.44
CA ARG A 103 7.18 11.39 -16.32
C ARG A 103 7.02 12.84 -16.78
N ALA A 104 5.80 13.26 -17.10
CA ALA A 104 5.52 14.64 -17.48
C ALA A 104 5.80 15.59 -16.31
N PHE A 105 5.29 15.27 -15.11
CA PHE A 105 5.54 16.06 -13.90
C PHE A 105 7.04 16.14 -13.57
N ALA A 106 7.77 15.03 -13.68
CA ALA A 106 9.19 14.97 -13.40
C ALA A 106 10.00 15.82 -14.39
N ARG A 107 9.61 15.88 -15.68
CA ARG A 107 10.29 16.75 -16.65
C ARG A 107 10.04 18.24 -16.40
N THR A 108 8.85 18.61 -15.95
CA THR A 108 8.47 20.03 -15.78
C THR A 108 8.93 20.61 -14.44
N GLY A 109 8.67 19.91 -13.33
CA GLY A 109 8.96 20.38 -11.97
C GLY A 109 10.15 19.67 -11.30
N GLY A 110 10.55 18.50 -11.82
CA GLY A 110 11.53 17.65 -11.14
C GLY A 110 10.88 16.78 -10.06
N TYR A 111 11.63 15.81 -9.55
CA TYR A 111 11.12 14.91 -8.50
C TYR A 111 10.92 15.61 -7.16
N TYR A 112 11.69 16.66 -6.87
CA TYR A 112 11.54 17.41 -5.62
C TYR A 112 10.10 17.88 -5.40
N ASP A 113 9.49 18.51 -6.41
CA ASP A 113 8.15 19.10 -6.29
C ASP A 113 7.08 18.02 -6.10
N ILE A 114 7.18 16.90 -6.81
CA ILE A 114 6.25 15.76 -6.69
C ILE A 114 6.33 15.15 -5.29
N PHE A 115 7.56 14.88 -4.80
CA PHE A 115 7.77 14.37 -3.46
C PHE A 115 7.27 15.36 -2.41
N GLN A 116 7.54 16.66 -2.56
CA GLN A 116 7.14 17.65 -1.57
C GLN A 116 5.63 17.81 -1.47
N GLN A 117 4.95 17.94 -2.60
CA GLN A 117 3.49 18.07 -2.60
C GLN A 117 2.84 16.92 -1.82
N ARG A 118 3.27 15.69 -2.11
CA ARG A 118 2.72 14.50 -1.47
C ARG A 118 3.15 14.37 -0.01
N ALA A 119 4.36 14.80 0.32
CA ALA A 119 4.86 14.86 1.68
C ALA A 119 4.05 15.82 2.56
N GLU A 120 3.65 16.99 2.03
CA GLU A 120 2.80 17.94 2.74
C GLU A 120 1.37 17.42 2.97
N GLU A 121 0.79 16.76 1.97
CA GLU A 121 -0.51 16.07 2.08
C GLU A 121 -0.46 14.97 3.15
N ASN A 122 0.56 14.13 3.09
CA ASN A 122 0.79 13.04 4.05
C ASN A 122 1.04 13.58 5.46
N ALA A 123 1.85 14.63 5.62
CA ALA A 123 2.13 15.26 6.91
C ALA A 123 0.83 15.73 7.61
N LYS A 124 -0.06 16.39 6.86
CA LYS A 124 -1.36 16.84 7.36
C LYS A 124 -2.26 15.65 7.72
N SER A 125 -2.35 14.66 6.83
CA SER A 125 -3.17 13.47 7.02
C SER A 125 -2.72 12.64 8.24
N TYR A 126 -1.44 12.29 8.32
CA TYR A 126 -0.91 11.37 9.33
C TYR A 126 -0.94 11.93 10.75
N ALA A 127 -0.78 13.24 10.90
CA ALA A 127 -0.83 13.89 12.21
C ALA A 127 -2.15 13.60 12.94
N GLY A 128 -3.28 13.62 12.23
CA GLY A 128 -4.62 13.41 12.79
C GLY A 128 -5.14 11.97 12.77
N LYS A 129 -4.39 11.01 12.24
CA LYS A 129 -4.86 9.62 12.16
C LYS A 129 -5.08 9.00 13.55
N PRO A 130 -5.98 8.03 13.71
CA PRO A 130 -6.07 7.33 14.99
C PRO A 130 -4.85 6.40 15.17
N ARG A 131 -4.61 5.97 16.42
CA ARG A 131 -3.47 5.11 16.82
C ARG A 131 -3.94 3.71 17.24
N GLY A 132 -5.17 3.34 16.90
CA GLY A 132 -5.74 2.03 17.14
C GLY A 132 -5.72 1.15 15.91
N LEU A 133 -5.77 -0.16 16.13
CA LEU A 133 -5.85 -1.17 15.07
C LEU A 133 -7.12 -2.02 15.14
N VAL A 134 -7.84 -1.96 16.28
CA VAL A 134 -9.02 -2.77 16.57
C VAL A 134 -9.96 -1.97 17.46
N PHE A 135 -11.26 -2.21 17.35
CA PHE A 135 -12.24 -1.64 18.27
C PHE A 135 -12.08 -2.30 19.64
N ALA A 136 -12.11 -1.52 20.72
CA ALA A 136 -11.92 -2.03 22.08
C ALA A 136 -13.02 -3.05 22.47
N GLN A 137 -14.21 -2.90 21.92
CA GLN A 137 -15.37 -3.75 22.21
C GLN A 137 -15.27 -5.15 21.60
N THR A 138 -14.69 -5.26 20.39
CA THR A 138 -14.69 -6.51 19.62
C THR A 138 -13.31 -7.13 19.46
N GLY A 139 -12.23 -6.38 19.71
CA GLY A 139 -10.87 -6.83 19.43
C GLY A 139 -10.58 -7.05 17.94
N SER A 140 -11.38 -6.45 17.03
CA SER A 140 -11.21 -6.56 15.58
C SER A 140 -11.51 -5.24 14.87
N SER A 141 -11.22 -5.17 13.57
CA SER A 141 -11.67 -4.13 12.64
C SER A 141 -12.32 -4.77 11.40
N PRO A 142 -12.95 -4.00 10.50
CA PRO A 142 -13.38 -4.49 9.20
C PRO A 142 -12.22 -5.05 8.39
N GLU A 143 -11.08 -4.37 8.34
CA GLU A 143 -9.90 -4.78 7.57
C GLU A 143 -9.36 -6.14 8.02
N TRP A 144 -9.31 -6.38 9.34
CA TRP A 144 -8.95 -7.70 9.89
C TRP A 144 -9.97 -8.79 9.52
N GLN A 145 -11.27 -8.45 9.47
CA GLN A 145 -12.30 -9.41 9.05
C GLN A 145 -12.16 -9.76 7.55
N GLU A 146 -11.90 -8.78 6.71
CA GLU A 146 -11.66 -9.00 5.28
C GLU A 146 -10.42 -9.89 5.05
N LEU A 147 -9.34 -9.64 5.79
CA LEU A 147 -8.13 -10.47 5.74
C LEU A 147 -8.42 -11.93 6.13
N ARG A 148 -9.12 -12.14 7.25
CA ARG A 148 -9.52 -13.49 7.68
C ARG A 148 -10.47 -14.14 6.69
N GLY A 149 -11.35 -13.35 6.07
CA GLY A 149 -12.17 -13.79 4.96
C GLY A 149 -11.32 -14.36 3.83
N ILE A 150 -10.29 -13.64 3.38
CA ILE A 150 -9.34 -14.09 2.34
C ILE A 150 -8.73 -15.44 2.72
N PHE A 151 -8.24 -15.60 3.95
CA PHE A 151 -7.70 -16.88 4.43
C PHE A 151 -8.74 -18.01 4.38
N ALA A 152 -9.94 -17.78 4.93
CA ALA A 152 -11.01 -18.77 4.95
C ALA A 152 -11.48 -19.21 3.55
N ALA A 153 -11.22 -18.38 2.54
CA ALA A 153 -11.59 -18.62 1.16
C ALA A 153 -10.47 -19.23 0.30
N LEU A 154 -9.31 -19.52 0.90
CA LEU A 154 -8.27 -20.25 0.19
C LEU A 154 -8.81 -21.61 -0.29
N PRO A 155 -8.53 -22.01 -1.55
CA PRO A 155 -9.03 -23.27 -2.08
C PRO A 155 -8.40 -24.44 -1.31
N ALA A 156 -9.12 -25.56 -1.27
CA ALA A 156 -8.54 -26.83 -0.83
C ALA A 156 -7.49 -27.28 -1.85
N GLY A 157 -6.24 -27.45 -1.40
CA GLY A 157 -5.11 -27.85 -2.22
C GLY A 157 -3.88 -26.95 -2.07
N ALA A 158 -2.88 -27.20 -2.91
CA ALA A 158 -1.65 -26.40 -2.94
C ALA A 158 -1.91 -25.05 -3.63
N THR A 159 -1.98 -23.99 -2.83
CA THR A 159 -2.02 -22.60 -3.28
C THR A 159 -0.95 -21.80 -2.55
N GLU A 160 -0.45 -20.76 -3.22
CA GLU A 160 0.54 -19.84 -2.70
C GLU A 160 -0.13 -18.48 -2.45
N LEU A 161 0.03 -17.96 -1.23
CA LEU A 161 -0.44 -16.63 -0.84
C LEU A 161 0.73 -15.85 -0.23
N ASP A 162 1.25 -14.88 -0.96
CA ASP A 162 2.27 -13.96 -0.47
C ASP A 162 1.60 -12.62 -0.11
N LEU A 163 1.61 -12.29 1.18
CA LEU A 163 1.16 -11.01 1.71
C LEU A 163 2.34 -10.04 1.75
N VAL A 164 2.13 -8.80 1.35
CA VAL A 164 3.21 -7.83 1.10
C VAL A 164 2.95 -6.57 1.91
N ILE A 165 3.83 -6.27 2.86
CA ILE A 165 3.94 -4.94 3.45
C ILE A 165 4.78 -4.09 2.50
N TYR A 166 4.22 -2.99 2.03
CA TYR A 166 4.82 -2.18 0.96
C TYR A 166 6.17 -1.56 1.34
N PRO A 167 7.06 -1.37 0.35
CA PRO A 167 8.32 -0.66 0.55
C PRO A 167 8.08 0.85 0.62
N TYR A 168 7.57 1.37 1.73
CA TYR A 168 7.44 2.81 1.91
C TYR A 168 8.81 3.50 1.78
N HIS A 169 8.87 4.63 1.07
CA HIS A 169 10.08 5.44 1.03
C HIS A 169 10.43 5.94 2.44
N ALA A 170 11.73 6.14 2.71
CA ALA A 170 12.24 6.59 4.01
C ALA A 170 11.57 7.90 4.50
N GLN A 171 11.09 8.75 3.59
CA GLN A 171 10.35 9.97 3.94
C GLN A 171 9.04 9.67 4.70
N ILE A 172 8.25 8.68 4.27
CA ILE A 172 7.00 8.28 4.95
C ILE A 172 7.31 7.60 6.29
N LEU A 173 8.31 6.70 6.31
CA LEU A 173 8.69 6.01 7.54
C LEU A 173 9.19 7.00 8.61
N ALA A 174 9.98 7.99 8.21
CA ALA A 174 10.41 9.07 9.09
C ALA A 174 9.21 9.91 9.57
N MET A 175 8.18 10.12 8.75
CA MET A 175 6.94 10.76 9.20
C MET A 175 6.22 9.92 10.26
N PHE A 176 6.11 8.60 10.05
CA PHE A 176 5.51 7.70 11.05
C PHE A 176 6.22 7.80 12.40
N GLU A 177 7.54 7.89 12.41
CA GLU A 177 8.32 8.15 13.62
C GLU A 177 7.95 9.51 14.26
N GLN A 178 7.99 10.59 13.48
CA GLN A 178 7.73 11.95 13.96
C GLN A 178 6.30 12.18 14.49
N VAL A 179 5.31 11.49 13.91
CA VAL A 179 3.90 11.59 14.35
C VAL A 179 3.50 10.54 15.39
N GLY A 180 4.43 9.66 15.79
CA GLY A 180 4.18 8.64 16.81
C GLY A 180 3.37 7.43 16.32
N LEU A 181 3.31 7.20 15.00
CA LEU A 181 2.69 6.01 14.42
C LEU A 181 3.61 4.78 14.42
N TRP A 182 4.92 4.95 14.60
CA TRP A 182 5.89 3.84 14.56
C TRP A 182 5.58 2.68 15.52
N PRO A 183 5.21 2.90 16.80
CA PRO A 183 4.85 1.80 17.70
C PRO A 183 3.63 1.00 17.20
N VAL A 184 2.64 1.70 16.63
CA VAL A 184 1.42 1.09 16.08
C VAL A 184 1.74 0.33 14.80
N PHE A 185 2.66 0.83 13.96
CA PHE A 185 3.16 0.12 12.78
C PHE A 185 3.85 -1.20 13.14
N GLU A 186 4.68 -1.21 14.19
CA GLU A 186 5.30 -2.44 14.71
C GLU A 186 4.28 -3.40 15.33
N GLN A 187 3.27 -2.87 16.02
CA GLN A 187 2.17 -3.68 16.55
C GLN A 187 1.36 -4.34 15.41
N TRP A 188 1.04 -3.58 14.37
CA TRP A 188 0.32 -4.06 13.18
C TRP A 188 1.06 -5.20 12.49
N LYS A 189 2.38 -5.05 12.30
CA LYS A 189 3.25 -6.13 11.80
C LYS A 189 3.19 -7.40 12.66
N GLY A 190 3.15 -7.24 13.99
CA GLY A 190 2.99 -8.33 14.93
C GLY A 190 1.65 -9.06 14.79
N LEU A 191 0.55 -8.31 14.67
CA LEU A 191 -0.78 -8.87 14.47
C LEU A 191 -0.89 -9.61 13.13
N LEU A 192 -0.37 -9.02 12.04
CA LEU A 192 -0.30 -9.70 10.74
C LEU A 192 0.46 -11.02 10.81
N ALA A 193 1.61 -11.04 11.47
CA ALA A 193 2.40 -12.26 11.63
C ALA A 193 1.63 -13.35 12.41
N ALA A 194 0.83 -12.96 13.40
CA ALA A 194 -0.02 -13.88 14.15
C ALA A 194 -1.19 -14.43 13.31
N GLU A 195 -1.87 -13.57 12.54
CA GLU A 195 -2.96 -13.95 11.64
C GLU A 195 -2.47 -14.92 10.54
N VAL A 196 -1.32 -14.65 9.94
CA VAL A 196 -0.70 -15.52 8.93
C VAL A 196 -0.31 -16.86 9.53
N GLU A 197 0.23 -16.88 10.75
CA GLU A 197 0.59 -18.12 11.43
C GLU A 197 -0.65 -18.95 11.81
N ALA A 198 -1.76 -18.31 12.17
CA ALA A 198 -3.04 -18.98 12.36
C ALA A 198 -3.58 -19.56 11.04
N ALA A 199 -3.51 -18.80 9.94
CA ALA A 199 -3.92 -19.26 8.62
C ALA A 199 -3.09 -20.47 8.13
N ARG A 200 -1.77 -20.47 8.35
CA ARG A 200 -0.92 -21.62 8.02
C ARG A 200 -1.36 -22.90 8.73
N ARG A 201 -1.72 -22.80 10.02
CA ARG A 201 -2.24 -23.96 10.78
C ARG A 201 -3.58 -24.45 10.24
N ALA A 202 -4.46 -23.54 9.82
CA ALA A 202 -5.76 -23.88 9.25
C ALA A 202 -5.66 -24.45 7.82
N HIS A 203 -4.63 -24.07 7.07
CA HIS A 203 -4.43 -24.45 5.67
C HIS A 203 -3.04 -25.08 5.46
N PRO A 204 -2.76 -26.29 6.00
CA PRO A 204 -1.41 -26.90 5.98
C PRO A 204 -0.90 -27.24 4.57
N GLN A 205 -1.79 -27.29 3.57
CA GLN A 205 -1.41 -27.51 2.17
C GLN A 205 -1.10 -26.20 1.42
N ALA A 206 -1.49 -25.05 1.97
CA ALA A 206 -1.22 -23.75 1.38
C ALA A 206 0.13 -23.20 1.85
N ARG A 207 0.89 -22.59 0.95
CA ARG A 207 2.09 -21.83 1.30
C ARG A 207 1.72 -20.37 1.48
N ILE A 208 1.64 -19.93 2.73
CA ILE A 208 1.30 -18.55 3.07
C ILE A 208 2.57 -17.86 3.58
N THR A 209 2.98 -16.75 2.98
CA THR A 209 4.17 -15.98 3.40
C THR A 209 3.80 -14.54 3.67
N LEU A 210 4.29 -13.97 4.77
CA LEU A 210 4.23 -12.53 5.00
C LEU A 210 5.60 -11.94 4.70
N TRP A 211 5.64 -11.01 3.75
CA TRP A 211 6.83 -10.30 3.34
C TRP A 211 6.81 -8.88 3.86
N ASP A 212 7.85 -8.49 4.59
CA ASP A 212 8.10 -7.11 4.97
C ASP A 212 9.15 -6.48 4.04
N PHE A 213 8.69 -5.67 3.08
CA PHE A 213 9.58 -4.85 2.25
C PHE A 213 9.77 -3.43 2.81
N SER A 214 9.18 -3.12 3.98
CA SER A 214 9.46 -1.87 4.68
C SER A 214 10.84 -1.88 5.33
N GLY A 215 11.26 -0.69 5.76
CA GLY A 215 12.57 -0.44 6.35
C GLY A 215 13.29 0.68 5.63
N TYR A 216 14.59 0.80 5.88
CA TYR A 216 15.41 1.90 5.40
C TYR A 216 16.59 1.40 4.58
N SER A 217 16.40 0.28 3.87
CA SER A 217 17.44 -0.28 2.99
C SER A 217 17.80 0.72 1.88
N PRO A 218 18.88 0.49 1.10
CA PRO A 218 19.25 1.36 -0.01
C PRO A 218 18.15 1.59 -1.06
N TYR A 219 17.12 0.73 -1.11
CA TYR A 219 15.94 0.97 -1.94
C TYR A 219 15.08 2.10 -1.37
N GLN A 220 14.65 1.98 -0.11
CA GLN A 220 13.74 2.95 0.54
C GLN A 220 14.45 4.26 0.90
N CYS A 221 15.77 4.22 1.16
CA CYS A 221 16.59 5.41 1.43
C CYS A 221 17.13 6.05 0.14
N GLU A 222 16.31 6.10 -0.91
CA GLU A 222 16.66 6.76 -2.15
C GLU A 222 16.74 8.28 -1.95
N THR A 223 17.78 8.92 -2.48
CA THR A 223 17.91 10.38 -2.37
C THR A 223 16.90 11.07 -3.28
N ILE A 224 16.14 12.01 -2.73
CA ILE A 224 15.22 12.85 -3.51
C ILE A 224 16.07 13.92 -4.24
N PRO A 225 15.95 14.09 -5.56
CA PRO A 225 16.61 15.17 -6.28
C PRO A 225 16.33 16.53 -5.65
N ALA A 226 17.32 17.43 -5.71
CA ALA A 226 17.21 18.75 -5.09
C ALA A 226 16.15 19.63 -5.77
N LYS A 227 15.64 20.63 -5.06
CA LYS A 227 14.71 21.62 -5.61
C LYS A 227 15.28 22.27 -6.88
N GLY A 228 14.50 22.28 -7.96
CA GLY A 228 14.91 22.81 -9.26
C GLY A 228 15.71 21.84 -10.14
N ASP A 229 16.04 20.63 -9.65
CA ASP A 229 16.66 19.59 -10.47
C ASP A 229 15.61 18.82 -11.29
N THR A 230 15.51 19.17 -12.57
CA THR A 230 14.63 18.52 -13.55
C THR A 230 15.33 17.47 -14.41
N ARG A 231 16.63 17.23 -14.19
CA ARG A 231 17.44 16.31 -15.00
C ARG A 231 17.65 14.97 -14.33
N ARG A 232 17.85 14.95 -13.00
CA ARG A 232 18.00 13.71 -12.25
C ARG A 232 16.64 13.06 -12.02
N SER A 233 16.60 11.74 -12.14
CA SER A 233 15.44 10.91 -11.80
C SER A 233 15.80 9.98 -10.67
N THR A 234 14.83 9.71 -9.82
CA THR A 234 14.84 8.53 -8.96
C THR A 234 14.74 7.25 -9.79
N ARG A 235 15.24 6.14 -9.25
CA ARG A 235 15.14 4.79 -9.80
C ARG A 235 13.96 4.02 -9.22
N TRP A 236 13.69 4.17 -7.93
CA TRP A 236 12.78 3.27 -7.21
C TRP A 236 11.40 3.87 -6.92
N TYR A 237 11.28 5.18 -6.84
CA TYR A 237 10.01 5.83 -6.46
C TYR A 237 9.55 6.89 -7.45
N TRP A 238 8.25 6.97 -7.70
CA TRP A 238 7.63 8.13 -8.34
C TRP A 238 7.51 9.28 -7.34
N GLU A 239 7.00 8.96 -6.15
CA GLU A 239 7.09 9.73 -4.92
C GLU A 239 7.08 8.76 -3.73
N ALA A 240 7.08 9.26 -2.50
CA ALA A 240 7.30 8.47 -1.31
C ALA A 240 6.32 7.28 -1.09
N GLY A 241 5.08 7.35 -1.58
CA GLY A 241 4.06 6.31 -1.49
C GLY A 241 3.96 5.36 -2.70
N HIS A 242 4.35 5.80 -3.90
CA HIS A 242 4.26 5.03 -5.13
C HIS A 242 5.64 4.62 -5.64
N PHE A 243 5.98 3.35 -5.46
CA PHE A 243 7.19 2.77 -6.03
C PHE A 243 7.04 2.50 -7.55
N LYS A 244 8.17 2.51 -8.24
CA LYS A 244 8.30 2.26 -9.68
C LYS A 244 8.28 0.77 -10.00
N PRO A 245 7.96 0.39 -11.25
CA PRO A 245 8.03 -1.00 -11.69
C PRO A 245 9.38 -1.66 -11.41
N ALA A 246 10.49 -0.92 -11.52
CA ALA A 246 11.82 -1.43 -11.22
C ALA A 246 11.97 -1.97 -9.79
N LEU A 247 11.34 -1.37 -8.78
CA LEU A 247 11.34 -1.91 -7.42
C LEU A 247 10.33 -3.07 -7.28
N GLY A 248 9.20 -2.97 -7.97
CA GLY A 248 8.22 -4.05 -8.05
C GLY A 248 8.80 -5.34 -8.63
N ASP A 249 9.60 -5.24 -9.69
CA ASP A 249 10.28 -6.38 -10.32
C ASP A 249 11.21 -7.07 -9.32
N ILE A 250 11.99 -6.31 -8.55
CA ILE A 250 12.86 -6.85 -7.49
C ILE A 250 12.06 -7.57 -6.40
N MET A 251 10.90 -7.02 -6.00
CA MET A 251 10.03 -7.68 -5.03
C MET A 251 9.43 -8.97 -5.60
N LEU A 252 9.00 -8.96 -6.87
CA LEU A 252 8.43 -10.11 -7.54
C LEU A 252 9.46 -11.22 -7.72
N GLU A 253 10.67 -10.88 -8.19
CA GLU A 253 11.79 -11.80 -8.28
C GLU A 253 12.03 -12.47 -6.94
N ARG A 254 12.10 -11.70 -5.85
CA ARG A 254 12.26 -12.25 -4.51
C ARG A 254 11.14 -13.20 -4.09
N MET A 255 9.89 -12.77 -4.24
CA MET A 255 8.75 -13.55 -3.78
C MET A 255 8.60 -14.85 -4.57
N LEU A 256 8.92 -14.83 -5.86
CA LEU A 256 8.80 -15.96 -6.78
C LEU A 256 10.07 -16.83 -6.87
N GLU A 257 11.19 -16.40 -6.28
CA GLU A 257 12.47 -17.11 -6.28
C GLU A 257 12.39 -18.47 -5.57
N ARG A 258 12.82 -19.55 -6.23
CA ARG A 258 12.86 -20.91 -5.64
C ARG A 258 14.16 -21.64 -6.01
N PRO A 259 14.95 -22.15 -5.03
CA PRO A 259 14.80 -21.98 -3.58
C PRO A 259 15.08 -20.53 -3.16
N LEU A 260 14.46 -20.09 -2.07
CA LEU A 260 14.63 -18.73 -1.57
C LEU A 260 16.07 -18.53 -1.06
N ALA A 261 16.79 -17.54 -1.60
CA ALA A 261 18.12 -17.18 -1.08
C ALA A 261 18.03 -16.69 0.37
N ALA A 262 19.03 -16.98 1.20
CA ALA A 262 19.09 -16.52 2.59
C ALA A 262 19.17 -14.98 2.67
N ASP A 263 19.91 -14.38 1.74
CA ASP A 263 20.07 -12.94 1.59
C ASP A 263 19.26 -12.43 0.39
N GLY A 264 18.63 -11.27 0.54
CA GLY A 264 17.83 -10.67 -0.52
C GLY A 264 16.97 -9.50 -0.04
N PRO A 265 16.36 -8.74 -0.95
CA PRO A 265 15.42 -7.67 -0.60
C PRO A 265 14.20 -8.25 0.13
N GLY A 266 13.60 -7.48 1.04
CA GLY A 266 12.45 -7.92 1.82
C GLY A 266 12.79 -8.98 2.88
N PHE A 267 11.92 -9.11 3.87
CA PHE A 267 12.13 -9.97 5.03
C PHE A 267 10.92 -10.86 5.30
N ALA A 268 11.10 -12.18 5.38
CA ALA A 268 10.02 -13.10 5.71
C ALA A 268 9.62 -12.96 7.19
N LEU A 269 8.43 -12.44 7.43
CA LEU A 269 7.95 -12.10 8.76
C LEU A 269 7.11 -13.22 9.36
N THR A 270 7.46 -13.60 10.58
CA THR A 270 6.75 -14.57 11.42
C THR A 270 6.80 -14.10 12.87
N PRO A 271 5.98 -14.65 13.77
CA PRO A 271 6.07 -14.30 15.19
C PRO A 271 7.48 -14.45 15.78
N SER A 272 8.26 -15.45 15.35
CA SER A 272 9.63 -15.68 15.83
C SER A 272 10.67 -14.75 15.20
N THR A 273 10.41 -14.21 14.01
CA THR A 273 11.37 -13.34 13.28
C THR A 273 11.13 -11.84 13.48
N LEU A 274 10.05 -11.43 14.17
CA LEU A 274 9.73 -10.01 14.45
C LEU A 274 10.89 -9.24 15.09
N ALA A 275 11.53 -9.80 16.12
CA ALA A 275 12.63 -9.13 16.81
C ALA A 275 13.87 -8.94 15.91
N GLN A 276 14.15 -9.91 15.02
CA GLN A 276 15.22 -9.80 14.04
C GLN A 276 14.89 -8.71 13.01
N ASN A 277 13.65 -8.67 12.53
CA ASN A 277 13.21 -7.65 11.59
C ASN A 277 13.33 -6.23 12.17
N ARG A 278 12.95 -6.03 13.45
CA ARG A 278 13.15 -4.75 14.16
C ARG A 278 14.61 -4.32 14.22
N ARG A 279 15.52 -5.26 14.53
CA ARG A 279 16.96 -4.98 14.55
C ARG A 279 17.48 -4.60 13.16
N ARG A 280 17.05 -5.32 12.12
CA ARG A 280 17.36 -4.98 10.72
C ARG A 280 16.93 -3.55 10.40
N ILE A 281 15.66 -3.21 10.61
CA ILE A 281 15.11 -1.89 10.32
C ILE A 281 15.81 -0.80 11.14
N GLY A 282 16.14 -1.05 12.41
CA GLY A 282 16.89 -0.10 13.24
C GLY A 282 18.30 0.17 12.72
N ALA A 283 19.01 -0.87 12.27
CA ALA A 283 20.34 -0.73 11.67
C ALA A 283 20.28 0.02 10.33
N GLU A 284 19.32 -0.33 9.48
CA GLU A 284 19.04 0.36 8.21
C GLU A 284 18.71 1.85 8.44
N ARG A 285 17.84 2.15 9.41
CA ARG A 285 17.47 3.52 9.78
C ARG A 285 18.69 4.34 10.16
N ALA A 286 19.54 3.80 11.03
CA ALA A 286 20.76 4.48 11.47
C ALA A 286 21.74 4.69 10.30
N ALA A 287 21.82 3.75 9.35
CA ALA A 287 22.61 3.93 8.14
C ALA A 287 22.05 5.01 7.22
N CYS A 288 20.73 5.01 7.01
CA CYS A 288 20.02 5.99 6.19
C CYS A 288 20.16 7.41 6.77
N GLU A 289 20.00 7.57 8.09
CA GLU A 289 20.15 8.87 8.75
C GLU A 289 21.58 9.42 8.65
N ARG A 290 22.61 8.56 8.72
CA ARG A 290 23.99 8.98 8.48
C ARG A 290 24.25 9.38 7.03
N ALA A 291 23.65 8.68 6.07
CA ALA A 291 23.86 8.92 4.64
C ALA A 291 23.04 10.09 4.10
N TYR A 292 21.84 10.33 4.65
CA TYR A 292 20.88 11.32 4.19
C TYR A 292 20.18 12.04 5.36
N PRO A 293 20.92 12.75 6.22
CA PRO A 293 20.35 13.42 7.40
C PRO A 293 19.33 14.51 7.06
N GLN A 294 19.46 15.14 5.89
CA GLN A 294 18.55 16.19 5.43
C GLN A 294 17.10 15.68 5.30
N LEU A 295 16.91 14.42 4.91
CA LEU A 295 15.58 13.81 4.81
C LEU A 295 14.82 13.89 6.14
N PHE A 296 15.47 13.47 7.22
CA PHE A 296 14.88 13.44 8.56
C PHE A 296 14.63 14.86 9.09
N ALA A 297 15.55 15.79 8.83
CA ALA A 297 15.39 17.19 9.18
C ALA A 297 14.23 17.87 8.43
N ASP A 298 14.08 17.58 7.13
CA ASP A 298 12.99 18.11 6.31
C ASP A 298 11.64 17.53 6.74
N VAL A 299 11.57 16.24 7.04
CA VAL A 299 10.37 15.60 7.60
C VAL A 299 9.96 16.22 8.93
N ALA A 300 10.92 16.46 9.84
CA ALA A 300 10.63 17.13 11.11
C ALA A 300 10.06 18.55 10.89
N ARG A 301 10.59 19.30 9.91
CA ARG A 301 10.08 20.62 9.54
C ARG A 301 8.67 20.56 8.97
N LEU A 302 8.39 19.61 8.08
CA LEU A 302 7.08 19.38 7.47
C LEU A 302 6.01 19.05 8.52
N ILE A 303 6.30 18.11 9.43
CA ILE A 303 5.39 17.76 10.52
C ILE A 303 5.18 18.94 11.46
N GLY A 304 6.24 19.69 11.78
CA GLY A 304 6.16 20.91 12.58
C GLY A 304 5.25 21.97 11.96
N ALA A 305 5.32 22.17 10.64
CA ALA A 305 4.44 23.08 9.91
C ALA A 305 2.98 22.58 9.89
N ALA A 306 2.76 21.30 9.60
CA ALA A 306 1.42 20.70 9.56
C ALA A 306 0.69 20.80 10.91
N ARG A 307 1.41 20.60 12.04
CA ARG A 307 0.85 20.77 13.39
C ARG A 307 0.44 22.22 13.68
N LYS A 308 1.21 23.20 13.22
CA LYS A 308 0.88 24.63 13.41
C LYS A 308 -0.37 25.03 12.63
N THR A 309 -0.56 24.50 11.42
CA THR A 309 -1.75 24.77 10.60
C THR A 309 -3.01 24.08 11.12
N ALA A 310 -2.87 23.07 11.99
CA ALA A 310 -3.98 22.32 12.58
C ALA A 310 -4.44 22.87 13.95
N GLN A 311 -3.70 23.82 14.52
CA GLN A 311 -4.11 24.54 15.73
C GLN A 311 -5.02 25.73 15.32
N PRO A 312 -6.21 25.87 15.93
CA PRO A 312 -7.16 26.94 15.62
C PRO A 312 -6.64 28.33 15.96
#